data_AF-R5EBI8-F1
#
_entry.id   AF-R5EBI8-F1
#
_cell.length_a   1.000
_cell.length_b   1.000
_cell.length_c   1.000
_cell.angle_alpha   90.00
_cell.angle_beta   90.00
_cell.angle_gamma   90.00
#
_symmetry.space_group_name_H-M   'P 1'
#
loop_
_entity.id
_entity.type
_entity.pdbx_description
1 polymer ?
#
loop_
_entity_poly.entity_id
_entity_poly.type
_entity_poly.pdbx_seq_one_letter_code
_entity_poly.pdbx_strand_id
1 'polypeptide(L)'
;MIDFSRASKETKELFEDVSDLNFLFLQLQLQFKVDLQERESVIIFDEVQLCPAARHAIKALVEDRRYDYIETNNFRKVDEIKRDILNLYESDFAKIDPTGRLAMLFDAIPAQLNKNAARYQTSSVLNGERQDKILELIAELKDSKTVLVAYNTNDPDAGMANTKDLSRFKLFLNDTGLFVTLMFKDKDFTENEIYQKLLNDKLSVNLGYLYENIVAQCLAANGNELFYHTIMNQNSKHNYEIDFILARKNKIVPIEIKSSGYKTHKSLDVFTEKYSGRILRRYLVYTKDLSKDEDVFCIPVYMVPFL
;
A
#
# COMPACT_ATOMS: atom_id res chain seq x y z
N MET A 1 32.40 -6.93 -2.12
CA MET A 1 31.02 -6.79 -1.60
C MET A 1 31.06 -6.99 -0.10
N ILE A 2 30.42 -6.10 0.65
CA ILE A 2 30.27 -6.16 2.09
C ILE A 2 28.80 -6.48 2.38
N ASP A 3 28.50 -7.68 2.87
CA ASP A 3 27.17 -8.07 3.33
C ASP A 3 27.05 -7.79 4.83
N PHE A 4 26.37 -6.69 5.19
CA PHE A 4 26.24 -6.25 6.58
C PHE A 4 25.37 -7.17 7.44
N SER A 5 24.64 -8.11 6.84
CA SER A 5 23.92 -9.16 7.57
C SER A 5 24.84 -10.27 8.08
N ARG A 6 26.03 -10.41 7.49
CA ARG A 6 27.04 -11.43 7.84
C ARG A 6 28.39 -10.83 8.26
N ALA A 7 28.60 -9.54 8.02
CA ALA A 7 29.83 -8.84 8.39
C ALA A 7 30.12 -8.95 9.89
N SER A 8 31.39 -9.14 10.23
CA SER A 8 31.82 -9.23 11.62
C SER A 8 31.66 -7.89 12.34
N LYS A 9 31.77 -7.91 13.68
CA LYS A 9 31.69 -6.69 14.49
C LYS A 9 32.82 -5.73 14.11
N GLU A 10 34.02 -6.26 13.91
CA GLU A 10 35.22 -5.50 13.54
C GLU A 10 35.03 -4.81 12.18
N THR A 11 34.46 -5.50 11.18
CA THR A 11 34.15 -4.87 9.88
C THR A 11 33.14 -3.73 10.03
N LYS A 12 32.13 -3.86 10.90
CA LYS A 12 31.12 -2.82 11.13
C LYS A 12 31.71 -1.61 11.85
N GLU A 13 32.58 -1.84 12.83
CA GLU A 13 33.25 -0.79 13.61
C GLU A 13 34.17 0.09 12.74
N LEU A 14 34.72 -0.42 11.64
CA LEU A 14 35.51 0.38 10.68
C LEU A 14 34.76 1.61 10.14
N PHE A 15 33.42 1.57 10.12
CA PHE A 15 32.61 2.67 9.60
C PHE A 15 32.16 3.67 10.67
N GLU A 16 32.46 3.42 11.95
CA GLU A 16 32.15 4.36 13.04
C GLU A 16 33.05 5.60 12.99
N ASP A 17 34.28 5.46 12.50
CA ASP A 17 35.22 6.55 12.26
C ASP A 17 35.85 6.41 10.87
N VAL A 18 35.44 7.31 9.96
CA VAL A 18 35.93 7.38 8.57
C VAL A 18 36.85 8.58 8.33
N SER A 19 37.46 9.11 9.39
CA SER A 19 38.42 10.22 9.28
C SER A 19 39.69 9.85 8.50
N ASP A 20 40.13 8.58 8.58
CA ASP A 20 41.23 8.03 7.79
C ASP A 20 40.73 6.98 6.79
N LEU A 21 40.43 7.45 5.58
CA LEU A 21 39.96 6.59 4.50
C LEU A 21 41.04 5.62 3.99
N ASN A 22 42.33 5.95 4.13
CA ASN A 22 43.40 5.02 3.73
C ASN A 22 43.42 3.81 4.68
N PHE A 23 43.29 4.06 5.98
CA PHE A 23 43.17 3.00 6.97
C PHE A 23 41.93 2.14 6.71
N LEU A 24 40.78 2.76 6.46
CA LEU A 24 39.55 2.05 6.13
C LEU A 24 39.73 1.11 4.93
N PHE A 25 40.21 1.61 3.78
CA PHE A 25 40.36 0.79 2.59
C PHE A 25 41.45 -0.28 2.74
N LEU A 26 42.52 -0.01 3.48
CA LEU A 26 43.51 -1.03 3.80
C LEU A 26 42.90 -2.16 4.62
N GLN A 27 42.13 -1.85 5.66
CA GLN A 27 41.46 -2.86 6.49
C GLN A 27 40.42 -3.65 5.69
N LEU A 28 39.63 -2.98 4.84
CA LEU A 28 38.68 -3.66 3.98
C LEU A 28 39.38 -4.61 2.99
N GLN A 29 40.46 -4.19 2.34
CA GLN A 29 41.24 -5.06 1.43
C GLN A 29 41.79 -6.29 2.17
N LEU A 30 42.31 -6.10 3.38
CA LEU A 30 42.84 -7.20 4.21
C LEU A 30 41.74 -8.17 4.66
N GLN A 31 40.62 -7.67 5.19
CA GLN A 31 39.53 -8.49 5.71
C GLN A 31 38.84 -9.29 4.60
N PHE A 32 38.63 -8.66 3.44
CA PHE A 32 37.94 -9.29 2.31
C PHE A 32 38.88 -10.00 1.33
N LYS A 33 40.20 -9.89 1.54
CA LYS A 33 41.26 -10.48 0.70
C LYS A 33 41.11 -10.10 -0.77
N VAL A 34 40.95 -8.81 -1.01
CA VAL A 34 40.78 -8.21 -2.34
C VAL A 34 41.72 -7.03 -2.49
N ASP A 35 42.19 -6.78 -3.71
CA ASP A 35 42.95 -5.59 -4.06
C ASP A 35 42.04 -4.61 -4.79
N LEU A 36 41.88 -3.40 -4.23
CA LEU A 36 41.04 -2.35 -4.78
C LEU A 36 41.89 -1.42 -5.66
N GLN A 37 41.69 -1.53 -6.96
CA GLN A 37 42.26 -0.62 -7.96
C GLN A 37 41.43 0.66 -8.05
N GLU A 38 42.07 1.82 -7.86
CA GLU A 38 41.42 3.12 -7.96
C GLU A 38 40.77 3.30 -9.33
N ARG A 39 39.53 3.80 -9.34
CA ARG A 39 38.70 4.06 -10.52
C ARG A 39 38.34 2.82 -11.37
N GLU A 40 38.79 1.63 -10.97
CA GLU A 40 38.46 0.36 -11.63
C GLU A 40 37.69 -0.61 -10.70
N SER A 41 37.62 -0.29 -9.40
CA SER A 41 36.93 -1.12 -8.40
C SER A 41 35.61 -0.49 -7.95
N VAL A 42 34.63 -1.36 -7.71
CA VAL A 42 33.33 -1.02 -7.12
C VAL A 42 33.18 -1.68 -5.76
N ILE A 43 32.74 -0.90 -4.77
CA ILE A 43 32.43 -1.39 -3.43
C ILE A 43 30.91 -1.52 -3.32
N ILE A 44 30.43 -2.76 -3.21
CA ILE A 44 29.02 -3.07 -3.03
C ILE A 44 28.73 -3.18 -1.53
N PHE A 45 27.83 -2.34 -1.02
CA PHE A 45 27.27 -2.37 0.32
C PHE A 45 25.91 -3.08 0.27
N ASP A 46 25.90 -4.34 0.69
CA ASP A 46 24.70 -5.17 0.74
C ASP A 46 24.08 -5.15 2.14
N GLU A 47 22.77 -4.93 2.23
CA GLU A 47 22.02 -4.79 3.49
C GLU A 47 22.53 -3.65 4.40
N VAL A 48 22.95 -2.53 3.79
CA VAL A 48 23.61 -1.41 4.51
C VAL A 48 22.74 -0.80 5.63
N GLN A 49 21.42 -0.96 5.58
CA GLN A 49 20.53 -0.54 6.66
C GLN A 49 20.80 -1.25 7.99
N LEU A 50 21.48 -2.40 7.98
CA LEU A 50 21.94 -3.11 9.18
C LEU A 50 23.21 -2.50 9.78
N CYS A 51 23.82 -1.50 9.13
CA CYS A 51 24.97 -0.75 9.63
C CYS A 51 24.78 0.76 9.34
N PRO A 52 24.05 1.50 10.21
CA PRO A 52 23.82 2.93 10.02
C PRO A 52 25.10 3.76 9.87
N ALA A 53 26.18 3.37 10.56
CA ALA A 53 27.49 4.01 10.44
C ALA A 53 28.04 3.93 9.00
N ALA A 54 28.03 2.73 8.40
CA ALA A 54 28.41 2.54 7.00
C ALA A 54 27.51 3.35 6.05
N ARG A 55 26.19 3.36 6.29
CA ARG A 55 25.24 4.14 5.48
C ARG A 55 25.53 5.64 5.53
N HIS A 56 25.86 6.18 6.71
CA HIS A 56 26.25 7.58 6.85
C HIS A 56 27.60 7.90 6.18
N ALA A 57 28.55 6.97 6.25
CA ALA A 57 29.88 7.12 5.66
C ALA A 57 29.87 7.19 4.13
N ILE A 58 28.85 6.65 3.45
CA ILE A 58 28.74 6.64 1.98
C ILE A 58 29.00 8.02 1.38
N LYS A 59 28.50 9.09 1.99
CA LYS A 59 28.70 10.45 1.47
C LYS A 59 30.20 10.81 1.42
N ALA A 60 30.93 10.59 2.50
CA ALA A 60 32.37 10.86 2.58
C ALA A 60 33.16 9.95 1.61
N LEU A 61 32.75 8.68 1.50
CA LEU A 61 33.35 7.69 0.61
C LEU A 61 33.19 8.05 -0.87
N VAL A 62 32.02 8.57 -1.25
CA VAL A 62 31.75 9.06 -2.62
C VAL A 62 32.51 10.35 -2.90
N GLU A 63 32.63 11.25 -1.92
CA GLU A 63 33.40 12.50 -2.04
C GLU A 63 34.91 12.26 -2.26
N ASP A 64 35.45 11.15 -1.76
CA ASP A 64 36.85 10.73 -1.93
C ASP A 64 37.20 10.25 -3.35
N ARG A 65 36.20 9.83 -4.15
CA ARG A 65 36.30 9.53 -5.60
C ARG A 65 37.21 8.37 -6.03
N ARG A 66 37.88 7.66 -5.12
CA ARG A 66 38.73 6.50 -5.48
C ARG A 66 37.93 5.32 -6.02
N TYR A 67 36.74 5.07 -5.49
CA TYR A 67 35.91 3.93 -5.85
C TYR A 67 34.47 4.35 -6.12
N ASP A 68 33.74 3.53 -6.87
CA ASP A 68 32.30 3.66 -7.02
C ASP A 68 31.59 2.78 -5.99
N TYR A 69 30.40 3.20 -5.54
CA TYR A 69 29.65 2.53 -4.48
C TYR A 69 28.25 2.14 -4.97
N ILE A 70 27.85 0.91 -4.66
CA ILE A 70 26.50 0.42 -4.95
C ILE A 70 25.87 -0.05 -3.65
N GLU A 71 24.70 0.48 -3.30
CA GLU A 71 23.86 -0.08 -2.25
C GLU A 71 22.96 -1.17 -2.85
N THR A 72 22.98 -2.36 -2.26
CA THR A 72 22.02 -3.42 -2.56
C THR A 72 21.19 -3.73 -1.31
N ASN A 73 19.89 -3.91 -1.51
CA ASN A 73 18.97 -4.35 -0.47
C ASN A 73 18.20 -5.56 -0.99
N ASN A 74 18.11 -6.60 -0.19
CA ASN A 74 17.37 -7.80 -0.50
C ASN A 74 16.01 -7.78 0.18
N PHE A 75 14.97 -7.39 -0.57
CA PHE A 75 13.59 -7.43 -0.06
C PHE A 75 13.07 -8.86 0.17
N ARG A 76 13.85 -9.90 -0.15
CA ARG A 76 13.49 -11.31 0.11
C ARG A 76 13.19 -11.58 1.57
N LYS A 77 14.08 -11.19 2.48
CA LYS A 77 13.88 -11.43 3.92
C LYS A 77 12.59 -10.76 4.42
N VAL A 78 12.30 -9.57 3.89
CA VAL A 78 11.08 -8.82 4.24
C VAL A 78 9.83 -9.53 3.70
N ASP A 79 9.87 -10.02 2.46
CA ASP A 79 8.75 -10.76 1.87
C ASP A 79 8.52 -12.10 2.58
N GLU A 80 9.58 -12.82 2.96
CA GLU A 80 9.51 -14.06 3.76
C GLU A 80 8.77 -13.82 5.08
N ILE A 81 9.16 -12.79 5.84
CA ILE A 81 8.47 -12.41 7.09
C ILE A 81 7.00 -12.07 6.84
N LYS A 82 6.69 -11.34 5.78
CA LYS A 82 5.29 -11.00 5.43
C LYS A 82 4.48 -12.24 5.07
N ARG A 83 5.05 -13.19 4.33
CA ARG A 83 4.42 -14.47 4.01
C ARG A 83 4.16 -15.29 5.27
N ASP A 84 5.09 -15.29 6.21
CA ASP A 84 4.88 -15.93 7.53
C ASP A 84 3.70 -15.29 8.28
N ILE A 85 3.59 -13.96 8.28
CA ILE A 85 2.45 -13.25 8.87
C ILE A 85 1.13 -13.64 8.18
N LEU A 86 1.11 -13.70 6.85
CA LEU A 86 -0.08 -14.13 6.09
C LEU A 86 -0.47 -15.58 6.43
N ASN A 87 0.50 -16.50 6.53
CA ASN A 87 0.24 -17.89 6.92
C ASN A 87 -0.30 -18.00 8.36
N LEU A 88 0.15 -17.11 9.27
CA LEU A 88 -0.40 -17.01 10.62
C LEU A 88 -1.87 -16.55 10.58
N TYR A 89 -2.21 -15.56 9.75
CA TYR A 89 -3.60 -15.13 9.58
C TYR A 89 -4.49 -16.27 9.08
N GLU A 90 -4.05 -17.03 8.06
CA GLU A 90 -4.80 -18.19 7.57
C GLU A 90 -4.99 -19.27 8.64
N SER A 91 -3.95 -19.53 9.42
CA SER A 91 -4.01 -20.49 10.52
C SER A 91 -5.01 -20.06 11.59
N ASP A 92 -5.10 -18.76 11.89
CA ASP A 92 -6.08 -18.22 12.82
C ASP A 92 -7.49 -18.20 12.22
N PHE A 93 -7.63 -17.91 10.92
CA PHE A 93 -8.91 -18.03 10.21
C PHE A 93 -9.45 -19.45 10.24
N ALA A 94 -8.60 -20.47 10.12
CA ALA A 94 -9.01 -21.88 10.23
C ALA A 94 -9.54 -22.24 11.62
N LYS A 95 -9.14 -21.53 12.69
CA LYS A 95 -9.70 -21.70 14.04
C LYS A 95 -11.10 -21.11 14.15
N ILE A 96 -11.38 -20.02 13.42
CA ILE A 96 -12.67 -19.31 13.42
C ILE A 96 -13.67 -20.01 12.48
N ASP A 97 -13.22 -20.32 11.27
CA ASP A 97 -13.99 -21.00 10.22
C ASP A 97 -13.18 -22.16 9.62
N PRO A 98 -13.34 -23.39 10.18
CA PRO A 98 -12.61 -24.58 9.71
C PRO A 98 -12.89 -24.97 8.26
N THR A 99 -13.92 -24.40 7.63
CA THR A 99 -14.25 -24.66 6.22
C THR A 99 -13.32 -23.92 5.24
N GLY A 100 -12.53 -22.96 5.72
CA GLY A 100 -11.58 -22.18 4.91
C GLY A 100 -12.21 -21.02 4.12
N ARG A 101 -13.52 -20.78 4.22
CA ARG A 101 -14.19 -19.71 3.46
C ARG A 101 -13.70 -18.33 3.87
N LEU A 102 -13.41 -18.13 5.15
CA LEU A 102 -12.84 -16.89 5.67
C LEU A 102 -11.47 -16.57 5.02
N ALA A 103 -10.58 -17.56 4.93
CA ALA A 103 -9.30 -17.44 4.25
C ALA A 103 -9.48 -17.18 2.74
N MET A 104 -10.41 -17.87 2.08
CA MET A 104 -10.73 -17.63 0.66
C MET A 104 -11.19 -16.18 0.39
N LEU A 105 -12.04 -15.62 1.27
CA LEU A 105 -12.47 -14.23 1.16
C LEU A 105 -11.29 -13.26 1.34
N PHE A 106 -10.41 -13.53 2.30
CA PHE A 106 -9.22 -12.72 2.54
C PHE A 106 -8.25 -12.75 1.35
N ASP A 107 -7.89 -13.94 0.87
CA ASP A 107 -6.97 -14.15 -0.24
C ASP A 107 -7.45 -13.54 -1.56
N ALA A 108 -8.77 -13.49 -1.76
CA ALA A 108 -9.35 -12.90 -2.96
C ALA A 108 -9.42 -11.36 -2.94
N ILE A 109 -9.08 -10.67 -1.84
CA ILE A 109 -9.17 -9.20 -1.73
C ILE A 109 -8.44 -8.49 -2.87
N PRO A 110 -7.16 -8.79 -3.19
CA PRO A 110 -6.46 -8.07 -4.24
C PRO A 110 -7.07 -8.29 -5.63
N ALA A 111 -7.50 -9.52 -5.91
CA ALA A 111 -8.17 -9.85 -7.17
C ALA A 111 -9.53 -9.15 -7.31
N GLN A 112 -10.27 -8.97 -6.21
CA GLN A 112 -11.56 -8.26 -6.21
C GLN A 112 -11.40 -6.75 -6.39
N LEU A 113 -10.38 -6.14 -5.77
CA LEU A 113 -10.09 -4.72 -5.99
C LEU A 113 -9.64 -4.45 -7.43
N ASN A 114 -8.81 -5.31 -8.01
CA ASN A 114 -8.31 -5.15 -9.39
C ASN A 114 -9.43 -5.23 -10.46
N LYS A 115 -10.55 -5.91 -10.17
CA LYS A 115 -11.69 -6.00 -11.10
C LYS A 115 -12.44 -4.68 -11.30
N ASN A 116 -12.18 -3.64 -10.48
CA ASN A 116 -12.92 -2.37 -10.48
C ASN A 116 -14.44 -2.59 -10.42
N ALA A 117 -14.87 -3.61 -9.69
CA ALA A 117 -16.28 -3.91 -9.49
C ALA A 117 -16.85 -2.98 -8.42
N ALA A 118 -18.12 -2.59 -8.59
CA ALA A 118 -18.85 -1.72 -7.65
C ALA A 118 -19.05 -2.31 -6.24
N ARG A 119 -18.68 -3.58 -6.03
CA ARG A 119 -18.67 -4.28 -4.74
C ARG A 119 -17.80 -5.53 -4.83
N TYR A 120 -17.39 -6.05 -3.69
CA TYR A 120 -16.76 -7.35 -3.54
C TYR A 120 -17.75 -8.46 -3.96
N GLN A 121 -17.37 -9.30 -4.92
CA GLN A 121 -18.25 -10.33 -5.48
C GLN A 121 -18.06 -11.67 -4.76
N THR A 122 -18.72 -11.84 -3.61
CA THR A 122 -18.61 -13.04 -2.77
C THR A 122 -19.01 -14.33 -3.49
N SER A 123 -20.01 -14.30 -4.37
CA SER A 123 -20.43 -15.46 -5.16
C SER A 123 -19.38 -15.98 -6.15
N SER A 124 -18.41 -15.13 -6.52
CA SER A 124 -17.27 -15.54 -7.36
C SER A 124 -16.15 -16.23 -6.57
N VAL A 125 -16.23 -16.16 -5.23
CA VAL A 125 -15.24 -16.72 -4.30
C VAL A 125 -15.83 -17.92 -3.56
N LEU A 126 -17.08 -17.80 -3.11
CA LEU A 126 -17.82 -18.81 -2.37
C LEU A 126 -18.97 -19.34 -3.23
N ASN A 127 -19.03 -20.67 -3.42
CA ASN A 127 -20.06 -21.31 -4.23
C ASN A 127 -21.41 -21.33 -3.51
N GLY A 128 -22.31 -20.39 -3.84
CA GLY A 128 -23.73 -20.46 -3.46
C GLY A 128 -24.06 -20.26 -1.98
N GLU A 129 -23.16 -19.60 -1.23
CA GLU A 129 -23.39 -19.31 0.19
C GLU A 129 -24.54 -18.32 0.41
N ARG A 130 -25.28 -18.52 1.51
CA ARG A 130 -26.39 -17.62 1.87
C ARG A 130 -25.85 -16.27 2.30
N GLN A 131 -26.61 -15.22 2.00
CA GLN A 131 -26.23 -13.84 2.30
C GLN A 131 -25.95 -13.61 3.79
N ASP A 132 -26.79 -14.14 4.68
CA ASP A 132 -26.59 -13.99 6.13
C ASP A 132 -25.26 -14.59 6.58
N LYS A 133 -24.89 -15.76 6.02
CA LYS A 133 -23.64 -16.42 6.36
C LYS A 133 -22.43 -15.65 5.85
N ILE A 134 -22.55 -15.04 4.68
CA ILE A 134 -21.53 -14.13 4.16
C ILE A 134 -21.34 -12.94 5.11
N LEU A 135 -22.42 -12.33 5.58
CA LEU A 135 -22.34 -11.19 6.50
C LEU A 135 -21.64 -11.56 7.82
N GLU A 136 -21.92 -12.76 8.36
CA GLU A 136 -21.20 -13.30 9.52
C GLU A 136 -19.69 -13.42 9.24
N LEU A 137 -19.29 -14.01 8.11
CA LEU A 137 -17.86 -14.14 7.76
C LEU A 137 -17.17 -12.79 7.59
N ILE A 138 -17.86 -11.80 7.02
CA ILE A 138 -17.31 -10.44 6.88
C ILE A 138 -17.16 -9.75 8.23
N ALA A 139 -18.09 -9.98 9.17
CA ALA A 139 -17.97 -9.49 10.53
C ALA A 139 -16.75 -10.10 11.24
N GLU A 140 -16.56 -11.42 11.15
CA GLU A 140 -15.39 -12.11 11.70
C GLU A 140 -14.07 -11.60 11.11
N LEU A 141 -14.00 -11.42 9.78
CA LEU A 141 -12.82 -10.81 9.14
C LEU A 141 -12.53 -9.41 9.69
N LYS A 142 -13.56 -8.55 9.78
CA LYS A 142 -13.40 -7.20 10.32
C LYS A 142 -12.95 -7.22 11.79
N ASP A 143 -13.50 -8.13 12.59
CA ASP A 143 -13.20 -8.23 14.01
C ASP A 143 -11.80 -8.82 14.28
N SER A 144 -11.28 -9.64 13.36
CA SER A 144 -9.89 -10.11 13.36
C SER A 144 -8.85 -9.01 13.14
N LYS A 145 -9.26 -7.78 12.78
CA LYS A 145 -8.39 -6.62 12.49
C LYS A 145 -7.41 -6.82 11.32
N THR A 146 -7.65 -7.82 10.49
CA THR A 146 -6.85 -8.10 9.30
C THR A 146 -7.30 -7.28 8.09
N VAL A 147 -8.57 -6.83 8.08
CA VAL A 147 -9.18 -6.08 6.98
C VAL A 147 -9.91 -4.82 7.46
N LEU A 148 -10.11 -3.90 6.52
CA LEU A 148 -10.99 -2.76 6.61
C LEU A 148 -12.17 -2.97 5.65
N VAL A 149 -13.36 -2.56 6.06
CA VAL A 149 -14.58 -2.72 5.26
C VAL A 149 -15.15 -1.35 4.93
N ALA A 150 -15.32 -1.07 3.64
CA ALA A 150 -16.04 0.10 3.16
C ALA A 150 -17.43 -0.30 2.67
N TYR A 151 -18.47 0.33 3.21
CA TYR A 151 -19.86 0.03 2.82
C TYR A 151 -20.39 1.07 1.83
N ASN A 152 -21.22 0.62 0.89
CA ASN A 152 -21.93 1.52 0.01
C ASN A 152 -23.02 2.24 0.81
N THR A 153 -23.10 3.57 0.72
CA THR A 153 -24.25 4.32 1.21
C THR A 153 -25.24 4.54 0.08
N ASN A 154 -26.53 4.29 0.30
CA ASN A 154 -27.56 4.51 -0.73
C ASN A 154 -27.96 5.99 -0.86
N ASP A 155 -27.92 6.73 0.25
CA ASP A 155 -28.15 8.18 0.29
C ASP A 155 -27.05 8.85 1.13
N PRO A 156 -26.01 9.41 0.48
CA PRO A 156 -24.91 10.07 1.18
C PRO A 156 -25.36 11.33 1.93
N ASP A 157 -25.19 11.32 3.24
CA ASP A 157 -25.42 12.46 4.14
C ASP A 157 -24.50 12.39 5.39
N ALA A 158 -24.71 13.25 6.39
CA ALA A 158 -23.91 13.21 7.62
C ALA A 158 -24.18 11.96 8.48
N GLY A 159 -25.29 11.26 8.25
CA GLY A 159 -25.75 10.08 8.95
C GLY A 159 -25.64 8.79 8.13
N MET A 160 -24.61 8.66 7.28
CA MET A 160 -24.38 7.50 6.38
C MET A 160 -24.46 6.14 7.08
N ALA A 161 -24.23 6.06 8.38
CA ALA A 161 -24.43 4.84 9.16
C ALA A 161 -25.86 4.28 9.05
N ASN A 162 -26.87 5.14 8.84
CA ASN A 162 -28.28 4.75 8.67
C ASN A 162 -28.62 4.30 7.25
N THR A 163 -27.84 4.72 6.25
CA THR A 163 -28.10 4.46 4.83
C THR A 163 -27.11 3.49 4.20
N LYS A 164 -26.23 2.87 5.01
CA LYS A 164 -25.27 1.88 4.56
C LYS A 164 -25.92 0.56 4.18
N ASP A 165 -25.48 -0.01 3.08
CA ASP A 165 -25.91 -1.32 2.57
C ASP A 165 -24.86 -2.38 2.94
N LEU A 166 -25.19 -3.24 3.90
CA LEU A 166 -24.31 -4.31 4.35
C LEU A 166 -24.00 -5.35 3.26
N SER A 167 -24.86 -5.46 2.23
CA SER A 167 -24.67 -6.39 1.10
C SER A 167 -23.76 -5.83 0.00
N ARG A 168 -23.41 -4.55 0.09
CA ARG A 168 -22.57 -3.85 -0.89
C ARG A 168 -21.38 -3.24 -0.17
N PHE A 169 -20.29 -3.99 -0.17
CA PHE A 169 -19.06 -3.60 0.50
C PHE A 169 -17.85 -3.82 -0.41
N LYS A 170 -16.75 -3.14 -0.09
CA LYS A 170 -15.39 -3.44 -0.53
C LYS A 170 -14.55 -3.81 0.69
N LEU A 171 -13.56 -4.67 0.47
CA LEU A 171 -12.59 -5.07 1.50
C LEU A 171 -11.22 -4.52 1.13
N PHE A 172 -10.50 -4.04 2.12
CA PHE A 172 -9.14 -3.56 2.03
C PHE A 172 -8.31 -4.27 3.11
N LEU A 173 -7.01 -4.50 2.86
CA LEU A 173 -6.13 -5.03 3.89
C LEU A 173 -5.75 -3.93 4.86
N ASN A 174 -5.61 -4.29 6.14
CA ASN A 174 -5.20 -3.35 7.18
C ASN A 174 -3.69 -3.00 7.13
N ASP A 175 -2.89 -3.79 6.39
CA ASP A 175 -1.47 -3.53 6.15
C ASP A 175 -1.16 -3.52 4.64
N THR A 176 -0.60 -2.41 4.15
CA THR A 176 -0.29 -2.23 2.72
C THR A 176 0.89 -3.11 2.27
N GLY A 177 1.85 -3.37 3.16
CA GLY A 177 2.96 -4.28 2.88
C GLY A 177 2.49 -5.72 2.70
N LEU A 178 1.56 -6.18 3.56
CA LEU A 178 0.91 -7.49 3.42
C LEU A 178 0.02 -7.55 2.19
N PHE A 179 -0.66 -6.45 1.83
CA PHE A 179 -1.43 -6.37 0.59
C PHE A 179 -0.56 -6.62 -0.65
N VAL A 180 0.60 -5.96 -0.73
CA VAL A 180 1.55 -6.17 -1.82
C VAL A 180 2.03 -7.62 -1.86
N THR A 181 2.39 -8.23 -0.74
CA THR A 181 2.80 -9.64 -0.71
C THR A 181 1.65 -10.57 -1.12
N LEU A 182 0.42 -10.31 -0.66
CA LEU A 182 -0.76 -11.12 -0.96
C LEU A 182 -1.11 -11.12 -2.45
N MET A 183 -0.93 -9.98 -3.13
CA MET A 183 -1.13 -9.86 -4.58
C MET A 183 -0.29 -10.81 -5.42
N PHE A 184 0.88 -11.22 -4.92
CA PHE A 184 1.86 -12.04 -5.63
C PHE A 184 2.18 -13.35 -4.88
N LYS A 185 1.23 -13.80 -4.06
CA LYS A 185 1.35 -15.01 -3.24
C LYS A 185 1.50 -16.29 -4.09
N ASP A 186 1.03 -16.27 -5.34
CA ASP A 186 1.11 -17.37 -6.32
C ASP A 186 2.53 -17.70 -6.78
N LYS A 187 3.51 -16.83 -6.52
CA LYS A 187 4.93 -17.08 -6.74
C LYS A 187 5.63 -17.49 -5.44
N ASP A 188 6.66 -18.33 -5.54
CA ASP A 188 7.54 -18.72 -4.41
C ASP A 188 8.19 -17.51 -3.73
N PHE A 189 8.35 -16.40 -4.48
CA PHE A 189 8.87 -15.14 -3.98
C PHE A 189 8.30 -13.97 -4.80
N THR A 190 7.93 -12.87 -4.13
CA THR A 190 7.61 -11.62 -4.82
C THR A 190 8.92 -11.00 -5.30
N GLU A 191 9.27 -11.18 -6.58
CA GLU A 191 10.54 -10.72 -7.15
C GLU A 191 10.90 -9.29 -6.73
N ASN A 192 12.17 -9.07 -6.35
CA ASN A 192 12.71 -7.74 -6.04
C ASN A 192 12.41 -6.74 -7.16
N GLU A 193 12.29 -7.20 -8.41
CA GLU A 193 11.92 -6.36 -9.55
C GLU A 193 10.51 -5.76 -9.40
N ILE A 194 9.55 -6.44 -8.78
CA ILE A 194 8.19 -5.92 -8.54
C ILE A 194 8.23 -4.82 -7.48
N TYR A 195 8.91 -5.05 -6.36
CA TYR A 195 9.15 -4.02 -5.34
C TYR A 195 9.92 -2.83 -5.93
N GLN A 196 10.96 -3.09 -6.73
CA GLN A 196 11.72 -2.05 -7.42
C GLN A 196 10.86 -1.31 -8.45
N LYS A 197 9.97 -1.98 -9.20
CA LYS A 197 9.08 -1.32 -10.16
C LYS A 197 7.97 -0.53 -9.47
N LEU A 198 7.50 -0.99 -8.30
CA LEU A 198 6.63 -0.21 -7.40
C LEU A 198 7.34 1.05 -6.88
N LEU A 199 8.61 0.92 -6.48
CA LEU A 199 9.40 2.02 -5.93
C LEU A 199 9.94 2.99 -6.99
N ASN A 200 10.13 2.54 -8.23
CA ASN A 200 10.72 3.32 -9.33
C ASN A 200 9.68 3.91 -10.31
N ASP A 201 8.38 3.93 -9.95
CA ASP A 201 7.28 4.44 -10.79
C ASP A 201 7.20 3.81 -12.21
N LYS A 202 7.78 2.61 -12.39
CA LYS A 202 7.93 1.94 -13.70
C LYS A 202 6.95 0.80 -13.93
N LEU A 203 5.93 0.64 -13.09
CA LEU A 203 4.88 -0.35 -13.35
C LEU A 203 3.92 0.14 -14.44
N SER A 204 3.82 -0.65 -15.51
CA SER A 204 2.73 -0.62 -16.48
C SER A 204 1.40 -1.15 -15.92
N VAL A 205 1.38 -1.57 -14.65
CA VAL A 205 0.22 -2.13 -13.96
C VAL A 205 -0.59 -1.00 -13.35
N ASN A 206 -1.91 -1.02 -13.54
CA ASN A 206 -2.84 -0.07 -12.95
C ASN A 206 -2.87 -0.26 -11.41
N LEU A 207 -2.02 0.46 -10.69
CA LEU A 207 -1.89 0.42 -9.23
C LEU A 207 -2.98 1.22 -8.50
N GLY A 208 -4.08 1.60 -9.16
CA GLY A 208 -5.17 2.37 -8.54
C GLY A 208 -5.64 1.78 -7.20
N TYR A 209 -5.84 0.46 -7.17
CA TYR A 209 -6.29 -0.25 -5.97
C TYR A 209 -5.27 -0.24 -4.82
N LEU A 210 -3.96 -0.11 -5.08
CA LEU A 210 -2.95 0.03 -4.04
C LEU A 210 -3.11 1.37 -3.32
N TYR A 211 -3.34 2.44 -4.09
CA TYR A 211 -3.64 3.75 -3.54
C TYR A 211 -4.97 3.77 -2.79
N GLU A 212 -6.01 3.10 -3.30
CA GLU A 212 -7.27 2.91 -2.56
C GLU A 212 -7.05 2.23 -1.21
N ASN A 213 -6.23 1.18 -1.16
CA ASN A 213 -5.90 0.48 0.09
C ASN A 213 -5.12 1.36 1.08
N ILE A 214 -4.17 2.15 0.60
CA ILE A 214 -3.42 3.14 1.42
C ILE A 214 -4.39 4.19 1.99
N VAL A 215 -5.25 4.75 1.15
CA VAL A 215 -6.22 5.77 1.58
C VAL A 215 -7.20 5.19 2.59
N ALA A 216 -7.71 3.97 2.37
CA ALA A 216 -8.56 3.27 3.32
C ALA A 216 -7.90 3.17 4.71
N GLN A 217 -6.62 2.78 4.77
CA GLN A 217 -5.87 2.71 6.02
C GLN A 217 -5.70 4.07 6.68
N CYS A 218 -5.31 5.10 5.93
CA CYS A 218 -5.15 6.45 6.48
C CYS A 218 -6.47 6.99 7.06
N LEU A 219 -7.57 6.81 6.33
CA LEU A 219 -8.89 7.26 6.77
C LEU A 219 -9.35 6.50 8.02
N ALA A 220 -9.19 5.17 8.03
CA ALA A 220 -9.55 4.33 9.18
C ALA A 220 -8.70 4.65 10.42
N ALA A 221 -7.39 4.88 10.25
CA ALA A 221 -6.48 5.26 11.33
C ALA A 221 -6.86 6.62 11.95
N ASN A 222 -7.42 7.54 11.16
CA ASN A 222 -8.01 8.80 11.63
C ASN A 222 -9.37 8.63 12.34
N GLY A 223 -9.83 7.40 12.57
CA GLY A 223 -11.10 7.11 13.23
C GLY A 223 -12.32 7.24 12.34
N ASN A 224 -12.16 7.29 11.01
CA ASN A 224 -13.27 7.34 10.08
C ASN A 224 -13.81 5.93 9.77
N GLU A 225 -15.12 5.76 9.83
CA GLU A 225 -15.77 4.62 9.16
C GLU A 225 -15.71 4.86 7.64
N LEU A 226 -15.48 3.78 6.89
CA LEU A 226 -15.29 3.86 5.44
C LEU A 226 -16.61 3.69 4.71
N PHE A 227 -16.96 4.68 3.89
CA PHE A 227 -18.13 4.65 3.04
C PHE A 227 -17.74 4.98 1.61
N TYR A 228 -18.42 4.38 0.64
CA TYR A 228 -18.30 4.73 -0.78
C TYR A 228 -19.69 4.88 -1.40
N HIS A 229 -19.79 5.45 -2.59
CA HIS A 229 -21.08 5.58 -3.29
C HIS A 229 -20.94 5.33 -4.78
N THR A 230 -22.00 4.76 -5.36
CA THR A 230 -22.06 4.48 -6.80
C THR A 230 -23.32 5.08 -7.40
N ILE A 231 -23.19 5.72 -8.55
CA ILE A 231 -24.30 6.29 -9.32
C ILE A 231 -24.34 5.61 -10.67
N MET A 232 -25.48 5.00 -11.02
CA MET A 232 -25.65 4.33 -12.31
C MET A 232 -25.60 5.33 -13.47
N ASN A 233 -24.70 5.11 -14.43
CA ASN A 233 -24.74 5.81 -15.70
C ASN A 233 -25.78 5.15 -16.61
N GLN A 234 -26.85 5.88 -16.93
CA GLN A 234 -27.93 5.35 -17.79
C GLN A 234 -27.46 5.05 -19.22
N ASN A 235 -26.42 5.72 -19.71
CA ASN A 235 -25.95 5.59 -21.09
C ASN A 235 -24.98 4.41 -21.28
N SER A 236 -24.01 4.25 -20.37
CA SER A 236 -22.99 3.20 -20.49
C SER A 236 -23.30 1.95 -19.67
N LYS A 237 -24.32 1.99 -18.81
CA LYS A 237 -24.64 0.95 -17.80
C LYS A 237 -23.49 0.65 -16.82
N HIS A 238 -22.44 1.47 -16.82
CA HIS A 238 -21.37 1.42 -15.83
C HIS A 238 -21.67 2.41 -14.70
N ASN A 239 -21.23 2.11 -13.49
CA ASN A 239 -21.40 3.03 -12.37
C ASN A 239 -20.30 4.11 -12.40
N TYR A 240 -20.69 5.35 -12.13
CA TYR A 240 -19.79 6.31 -11.51
C TYR A 240 -19.59 5.89 -10.06
N GLU A 241 -18.38 6.00 -9.57
CA GLU A 241 -18.03 5.59 -8.22
C GLU A 241 -17.19 6.69 -7.57
N ILE A 242 -17.54 7.04 -6.33
CA ILE A 242 -16.72 7.84 -5.43
C ILE A 242 -16.07 6.86 -4.46
N ASP A 243 -14.73 6.85 -4.43
CA ASP A 243 -13.94 5.86 -3.69
C ASP A 243 -14.21 5.92 -2.19
N PHE A 244 -14.21 7.13 -1.61
CA PHE A 244 -14.53 7.32 -0.20
C PHE A 244 -15.38 8.56 0.06
N ILE A 245 -16.22 8.50 1.08
CA ILE A 245 -17.03 9.63 1.56
C ILE A 245 -16.88 9.74 3.06
N LEU A 246 -16.49 10.93 3.54
CA LEU A 246 -16.40 11.22 4.96
C LEU A 246 -17.58 12.08 5.42
N ALA A 247 -18.12 11.76 6.60
CA ALA A 247 -19.04 12.65 7.30
C ALA A 247 -18.24 13.68 8.11
N ARG A 248 -18.55 14.97 7.94
CA ARG A 248 -17.95 16.08 8.69
C ARG A 248 -19.04 17.06 9.08
N LYS A 249 -19.26 17.24 10.38
CA LYS A 249 -20.36 18.06 10.90
C LYS A 249 -21.71 17.59 10.31
N ASN A 250 -22.45 18.47 9.65
CA ASN A 250 -23.73 18.16 8.99
C ASN A 250 -23.60 18.08 7.45
N LYS A 251 -22.43 17.67 6.95
CA LYS A 251 -22.09 17.66 5.53
C LYS A 251 -21.21 16.44 5.20
N ILE A 252 -21.04 16.19 3.91
CA ILE A 252 -20.21 15.11 3.37
C ILE A 252 -18.99 15.65 2.62
N VAL A 253 -17.95 14.82 2.56
CA VAL A 253 -16.70 15.11 1.85
C VAL A 253 -16.39 13.92 0.94
N PRO A 254 -16.72 14.00 -0.37
CA PRO A 254 -16.31 12.98 -1.33
C PRO A 254 -14.80 13.07 -1.62
N ILE A 255 -14.19 11.89 -1.74
CA ILE A 255 -12.78 11.67 -2.02
C ILE A 255 -12.69 10.73 -3.22
N GLU A 256 -12.05 11.21 -4.29
CA GLU A 256 -11.71 10.44 -5.49
C GLU A 256 -10.20 10.19 -5.51
N ILE A 257 -9.76 8.98 -5.85
CA ILE A 257 -8.36 8.58 -5.90
C ILE A 257 -7.93 8.39 -7.35
N LYS A 258 -6.79 8.98 -7.72
CA LYS A 258 -6.19 8.85 -9.05
C LYS A 258 -4.70 8.53 -8.96
N SER A 259 -4.36 7.31 -9.34
CA SER A 259 -2.96 6.88 -9.55
C SER A 259 -2.38 7.44 -10.85
N SER A 260 -3.21 7.72 -11.86
CA SER A 260 -2.83 8.30 -13.15
C SER A 260 -4.02 9.02 -13.79
N GLY A 261 -3.78 9.92 -14.76
CA GLY A 261 -4.85 10.57 -15.53
C GLY A 261 -5.81 11.44 -14.70
N TYR A 262 -5.28 12.41 -13.96
CA TYR A 262 -6.03 13.23 -12.98
C TYR A 262 -6.77 14.46 -13.59
N LYS A 263 -6.71 14.66 -14.91
CA LYS A 263 -7.36 15.82 -15.56
C LYS A 263 -8.88 15.68 -15.69
N THR A 264 -9.42 14.49 -15.52
CA THR A 264 -10.87 14.23 -15.64
C THR A 264 -11.37 13.46 -14.42
N HIS A 265 -12.39 13.99 -13.76
CA HIS A 265 -12.97 13.43 -12.53
C HIS A 265 -14.50 13.33 -12.64
N LYS A 266 -14.97 12.71 -13.73
CA LYS A 266 -16.40 12.63 -14.08
C LYS A 266 -17.28 12.05 -12.98
N SER A 267 -16.79 11.08 -12.21
CA SER A 267 -17.52 10.55 -11.04
C SER A 267 -17.79 11.63 -9.99
N LEU A 268 -16.76 12.43 -9.68
CA LEU A 268 -16.83 13.54 -8.74
C LEU A 268 -17.74 14.67 -9.24
N ASP A 269 -17.74 14.95 -10.55
CA ASP A 269 -18.63 15.93 -11.18
C ASP A 269 -20.10 15.52 -11.02
N VAL A 270 -20.44 14.29 -11.45
CA VAL A 270 -21.79 13.75 -11.37
C VAL A 270 -22.28 13.67 -9.92
N PHE A 271 -21.39 13.29 -8.99
CA PHE A 271 -21.70 13.30 -7.57
C PHE A 271 -21.97 14.72 -7.05
N THR A 272 -21.18 15.69 -7.49
CA THR A 272 -21.33 17.10 -7.09
C THR A 272 -22.65 17.67 -7.60
N GLU A 273 -23.02 17.41 -8.84
CA GLU A 273 -24.29 17.85 -9.41
C GLU A 273 -25.48 17.32 -8.59
N LYS A 274 -25.45 16.02 -8.24
CA LYS A 274 -26.54 15.36 -7.51
C LYS A 274 -26.65 15.77 -6.04
N TYR A 275 -25.52 16.01 -5.36
CA TYR A 275 -25.47 16.23 -3.91
C TYR A 275 -24.88 17.58 -3.49
N SER A 276 -24.84 18.57 -4.40
CA SER A 276 -24.24 19.91 -4.20
C SER A 276 -24.58 20.54 -2.84
N GLY A 277 -25.85 20.50 -2.42
CA GLY A 277 -26.31 21.05 -1.15
C GLY A 277 -25.82 20.34 0.11
N ARG A 278 -25.19 19.16 0.01
CA ARG A 278 -24.70 18.35 1.13
C ARG A 278 -23.18 18.32 1.24
N ILE A 279 -22.46 18.75 0.20
CA ILE A 279 -21.00 18.69 0.14
C ILE A 279 -20.38 19.85 0.93
N LEU A 280 -19.36 19.53 1.73
CA LEU A 280 -18.53 20.53 2.44
C LEU A 280 -17.29 20.90 1.62
N ARG A 281 -16.56 19.89 1.16
CA ARG A 281 -15.33 19.99 0.37
C ARG A 281 -15.20 18.75 -0.51
N ARG A 282 -14.46 18.88 -1.61
CA ARG A 282 -14.19 17.81 -2.57
C ARG A 282 -12.70 17.58 -2.62
N TYR A 283 -12.26 16.33 -2.50
CA TYR A 283 -10.84 15.98 -2.59
C TYR A 283 -10.57 15.04 -3.76
N LEU A 284 -9.51 15.36 -4.50
CA LEU A 284 -8.88 14.46 -5.45
C LEU A 284 -7.52 14.06 -4.87
N VAL A 285 -7.38 12.80 -4.47
CA VAL A 285 -6.14 12.25 -3.94
C VAL A 285 -5.31 11.71 -5.10
N TYR A 286 -4.08 12.19 -5.24
CA TYR A 286 -3.23 11.86 -6.40
C TYR A 286 -1.73 11.91 -6.08
N THR A 287 -0.90 11.61 -7.08
CA THR A 287 0.57 11.48 -6.94
C THR A 287 1.34 12.77 -7.20
N LYS A 288 0.66 13.92 -7.32
CA LYS A 288 1.30 15.22 -7.58
C LYS A 288 1.19 16.17 -6.39
N ASP A 289 1.87 17.31 -6.51
CA ASP A 289 1.87 18.37 -5.52
C ASP A 289 0.47 18.90 -5.22
N LEU A 290 0.28 19.50 -4.05
CA LEU A 290 -0.97 20.14 -3.68
C LEU A 290 -1.38 21.17 -4.75
N SER A 291 -2.59 21.06 -5.26
CA SER A 291 -3.19 22.05 -6.14
C SER A 291 -4.68 22.20 -5.87
N LYS A 292 -5.28 23.22 -6.46
CA LYS A 292 -6.73 23.45 -6.42
C LYS A 292 -7.22 23.64 -7.85
N ASP A 293 -8.17 22.81 -8.25
CA ASP A 293 -8.85 22.89 -9.54
C ASP A 293 -10.30 23.30 -9.27
N GLU A 294 -10.65 24.54 -9.58
CA GLU A 294 -11.93 25.17 -9.19
C GLU A 294 -12.23 25.04 -7.67
N ASP A 295 -13.19 24.18 -7.26
CA ASP A 295 -13.42 23.85 -5.83
C ASP A 295 -13.06 22.40 -5.45
N VAL A 296 -12.29 21.71 -6.29
CA VAL A 296 -11.68 20.42 -5.96
C VAL A 296 -10.27 20.68 -5.41
N PHE A 297 -10.02 20.19 -4.20
CA PHE A 297 -8.68 20.19 -3.61
C PHE A 297 -7.94 18.93 -4.04
N CYS A 298 -6.90 19.11 -4.85
CA CYS A 298 -6.08 18.02 -5.33
C CYS A 298 -4.90 17.84 -4.37
N ILE A 299 -4.91 16.78 -3.57
CA ILE A 299 -3.94 16.57 -2.49
C ILE A 299 -3.06 15.34 -2.76
N PRO A 300 -1.75 15.43 -2.48
CA PRO A 300 -0.88 14.26 -2.44
C PRO A 300 -1.41 13.19 -1.49
N VAL A 301 -1.18 11.91 -1.81
CA VAL A 301 -1.58 10.75 -0.97
C VAL A 301 -1.08 10.89 0.48
N TYR A 302 0.14 11.39 0.69
CA TYR A 302 0.71 11.58 2.02
C TYR A 302 -0.03 12.63 2.88
N MET A 303 -0.94 13.43 2.29
CA MET A 303 -1.75 14.41 3.02
C MET A 303 -3.10 13.84 3.51
N VAL A 304 -3.47 12.62 3.10
CA VAL A 304 -4.73 11.98 3.49
C VAL A 304 -4.89 11.83 5.02
N PRO A 305 -3.83 11.55 5.81
CA PRO A 305 -3.93 11.54 7.27
C PRO A 305 -4.33 12.88 7.92
N PHE A 306 -4.44 13.97 7.16
CA PHE A 306 -4.91 15.27 7.68
C PHE A 306 -6.39 15.56 7.32
N LEU A 307 -7.10 14.60 6.72
CA LEU A 307 -8.53 14.68 6.38
C LEU A 307 -9.45 14.26 7.53
#